data_AF-A0A1A8ESA2-F1
#
_entry.id   AF-A0A1A8ESA2-F1
#
_cell.length_a   1.000
_cell.length_b   1.000
_cell.length_c   1.000
_cell.angle_alpha   90.00
_cell.angle_beta   90.00
_cell.angle_gamma   90.00
#
_symmetry.space_group_name_H-M   'P 1'
#
loop_
_entity.id
_entity.type
_entity.pdbx_description
1 polymer ?
#
loop_
_entity_poly.entity_id
_entity_poly.type
_entity_poly.pdbx_seq_one_letter_code
_entity_poly.pdbx_strand_id
1 'polypeptide(L)'
;MDAPLSTPCNIKICEVTCDSFRIMWDMAPEDSTRATHFFIDLSRKENRDPNRFKHRDVPTKLVAKAVPLPMAVRGHWFLSPSTDYCVAVQTAVRQPDGDYLVSEWSQIVEFCTGDYAMEHLQQLLDKAKGSAGRLLKFSVFYRNQHPDYFDYVRRECGGLMRPALKDTSGSHGSPINGKLHGVFFSCNTE
;
A
#
# COMPACT_ATOMS: atom_id res chain seq x y z
N MET A 1 14.98 -30.72 -15.38
CA MET A 1 14.93 -29.73 -14.30
C MET A 1 15.19 -28.38 -14.95
N ASP A 2 14.27 -27.43 -14.81
CA ASP A 2 14.49 -26.09 -15.33
C ASP A 2 15.70 -25.46 -14.63
N ALA A 3 16.54 -24.75 -15.39
CA ALA A 3 17.70 -24.07 -14.83
C ALA A 3 17.24 -23.06 -13.76
N PRO A 4 17.91 -23.00 -12.59
CA PRO A 4 17.56 -22.08 -11.52
C PRO A 4 17.65 -20.63 -12.01
N LEU A 5 16.77 -19.78 -11.50
CA LEU A 5 16.78 -18.35 -11.80
C LEU A 5 17.86 -17.65 -10.98
N SER A 6 18.57 -16.72 -11.61
CA SER A 6 19.56 -15.88 -10.94
C SER A 6 18.89 -14.94 -9.94
N THR A 7 19.51 -14.75 -8.78
CA THR A 7 19.06 -13.76 -7.80
C THR A 7 19.17 -12.34 -8.38
N PRO A 8 18.10 -11.53 -8.37
CA PRO A 8 18.16 -10.13 -8.75
C PRO A 8 19.18 -9.37 -7.91
N CYS A 9 19.99 -8.53 -8.56
CA CYS A 9 21.02 -7.74 -7.89
C CYS A 9 21.06 -6.30 -8.42
N ASN A 10 21.86 -5.44 -7.78
CA ASN A 10 21.98 -4.02 -8.14
C ASN A 10 20.62 -3.29 -8.22
N ILE A 11 19.73 -3.55 -7.25
CA ILE A 11 18.40 -2.91 -7.20
C ILE A 11 18.58 -1.39 -7.12
N LYS A 12 17.94 -0.66 -8.03
CA LYS A 12 17.92 0.81 -8.07
C LYS A 12 16.49 1.30 -8.04
N ILE A 13 16.28 2.31 -7.21
CA ILE A 13 15.01 3.01 -7.07
C ILE A 13 15.22 4.44 -7.54
N CYS A 14 14.34 4.94 -8.41
CA CYS A 14 14.39 6.29 -8.95
C CYS A 14 12.99 6.87 -9.14
N GLU A 15 12.92 8.15 -9.53
CA GLU A 15 11.66 8.85 -9.81
C GLU A 15 10.62 8.70 -8.68
N VAL A 16 11.08 8.82 -7.42
CA VAL A 16 10.24 8.63 -6.25
C VAL A 16 9.34 9.85 -6.05
N THR A 17 8.03 9.62 -5.98
CA THR A 17 7.00 10.59 -5.60
C THR A 17 6.40 10.22 -4.24
N CYS A 18 5.34 10.91 -3.82
CA CYS A 18 4.60 10.59 -2.59
C CYS A 18 3.84 9.25 -2.64
N ASP A 19 3.59 8.73 -3.82
CA ASP A 19 2.66 7.62 -4.10
C ASP A 19 3.15 6.67 -5.20
N SER A 20 4.38 6.88 -5.69
CA SER A 20 4.99 6.06 -6.72
C SER A 20 6.50 6.07 -6.68
N PHE A 21 7.10 5.08 -7.33
CA PHE A 21 8.52 5.04 -7.63
C PHE A 21 8.75 4.18 -8.87
N ARG A 22 9.95 4.28 -9.46
CA ARG A 22 10.45 3.32 -10.43
C ARG A 22 11.51 2.43 -9.83
N ILE A 23 11.48 1.16 -10.19
CA ILE A 23 12.43 0.15 -9.72
C ILE A 23 13.02 -0.64 -10.89
N MET A 24 14.31 -0.92 -10.81
CA MET A 24 15.05 -1.76 -11.75
C MET A 24 16.16 -2.53 -11.04
N TRP A 25 16.66 -3.56 -11.70
CA TRP A 25 17.73 -4.41 -11.22
C TRP A 25 18.38 -5.14 -12.39
N ASP A 26 19.53 -5.74 -12.13
CA ASP A 26 20.23 -6.53 -13.12
C ASP A 26 19.72 -7.98 -13.10
N MET A 27 19.58 -8.56 -14.30
CA MET A 27 19.22 -9.95 -14.51
C MET A 27 20.10 -10.55 -15.61
N ALA A 28 20.37 -11.85 -15.52
CA ALA A 28 20.95 -12.58 -16.63
C ALA A 28 20.02 -12.44 -17.87
N PRO A 29 20.57 -12.27 -19.09
CA PRO A 29 19.76 -12.13 -20.30
C PRO A 29 18.76 -13.29 -20.49
N GLU A 30 19.19 -14.50 -20.17
CA GLU A 30 18.35 -15.71 -20.23
C GLU A 30 17.15 -15.60 -19.29
N ASP A 31 17.36 -15.16 -18.05
CA ASP A 31 16.29 -15.00 -17.06
C ASP A 31 15.35 -13.85 -17.43
N SER A 32 15.87 -12.76 -18.00
CA SER A 32 15.05 -11.64 -18.48
C SER A 32 14.05 -12.08 -19.57
N THR A 33 14.47 -12.99 -20.46
CA THR A 33 13.58 -13.53 -21.50
C THR A 33 12.56 -14.53 -20.98
N ARG A 34 12.90 -15.26 -19.91
CA ARG A 34 12.05 -16.30 -19.31
C ARG A 34 11.08 -15.72 -18.28
N ALA A 35 11.44 -14.62 -17.63
CA ALA A 35 10.67 -14.01 -16.56
C ALA A 35 9.23 -13.72 -17.01
N THR A 36 8.28 -14.22 -16.24
CA THR A 36 6.86 -13.99 -16.50
C THR A 36 6.26 -13.02 -15.49
N HIS A 37 6.80 -12.99 -14.27
CA HIS A 37 6.33 -12.19 -13.15
C HIS A 37 7.51 -11.71 -12.31
N PHE A 38 7.28 -10.62 -11.60
CA PHE A 38 8.14 -10.11 -10.54
C PHE A 38 7.36 -10.07 -9.25
N PHE A 39 7.96 -10.62 -8.20
CA PHE A 39 7.42 -10.54 -6.85
C PHE A 39 8.18 -9.44 -6.13
N ILE A 40 7.45 -8.51 -5.51
CA ILE A 40 8.02 -7.34 -4.84
C ILE A 40 7.53 -7.40 -3.41
N ASP A 41 8.46 -7.49 -2.46
CA ASP A 41 8.17 -7.35 -1.05
C ASP A 41 8.38 -5.90 -0.65
N LEU A 42 7.30 -5.19 -0.35
CA LEU A 42 7.33 -3.79 0.07
C LEU A 42 6.84 -3.69 1.51
N SER A 43 7.69 -3.18 2.39
CA SER A 43 7.36 -2.97 3.81
C SER A 43 7.77 -1.57 4.26
N ARG A 44 7.03 -1.02 5.21
CA ARG A 44 7.39 0.25 5.84
C ARG A 44 8.55 0.01 6.80
N LYS A 45 9.58 0.86 6.77
CA LYS A 45 10.67 0.79 7.73
C LYS A 45 10.15 1.19 9.11
N GLU A 46 10.26 0.29 10.09
CA GLU A 46 9.86 0.58 11.46
C GLU A 46 10.86 1.54 12.13
N ASN A 47 10.41 2.76 12.42
CA ASN A 47 11.02 3.58 13.46
C ASN A 47 10.36 3.20 14.79
N ARG A 48 11.14 2.70 15.75
CA ARG A 48 10.72 2.22 17.07
C ARG A 48 9.70 3.18 17.72
N ASP A 49 8.43 2.79 17.75
CA ASP A 49 7.47 3.23 18.75
C ASP A 49 6.61 2.00 19.16
N PRO A 50 6.93 1.35 20.29
CA PRO A 50 6.37 0.04 20.67
C PRO A 50 4.88 0.08 21.04
N ASN A 51 4.26 1.26 21.14
CA ASN A 51 2.89 1.42 21.63
C ASN A 51 1.80 1.57 20.56
N ARG A 52 2.09 1.26 19.29
CA ARG A 52 1.06 1.32 18.24
C ARG A 52 0.68 -0.08 17.77
N PHE A 53 -0.36 -0.64 18.41
CA PHE A 53 -1.04 -1.83 17.91
C PHE A 53 -1.53 -1.57 16.48
N LYS A 54 -0.96 -2.27 15.50
CA LYS A 54 -1.37 -2.20 14.09
C LYS A 54 -1.89 -3.56 13.67
N HIS A 55 -3.18 -3.64 13.41
CA HIS A 55 -3.67 -4.64 12.48
C HIS A 55 -3.00 -4.34 11.12
N ARG A 56 -2.07 -5.22 10.70
CA ARG A 56 -1.32 -5.25 9.44
C ARG A 56 -0.06 -4.37 9.32
N ASP A 57 1.00 -4.73 10.05
CA ASP A 57 2.37 -4.68 9.51
C ASP A 57 2.59 -5.85 8.52
N VAL A 58 1.66 -6.08 7.59
CA VAL A 58 1.81 -7.17 6.61
C VAL A 58 2.69 -6.65 5.48
N PRO A 59 3.86 -7.26 5.24
CA PRO A 59 4.65 -6.99 4.05
C PRO A 59 3.74 -7.11 2.83
N THR A 60 3.67 -6.05 2.03
CA THR A 60 2.83 -6.08 0.83
C THR A 60 3.61 -6.82 -0.24
N LYS A 61 3.32 -8.11 -0.38
CA LYS A 61 3.82 -8.92 -1.48
C LYS A 61 2.99 -8.61 -2.73
N LEU A 62 3.56 -7.78 -3.59
CA LEU A 62 2.99 -7.46 -4.89
C LEU A 62 3.44 -8.51 -5.89
N VAL A 63 2.50 -9.01 -6.68
CA VAL A 63 2.79 -9.87 -7.84
C VAL A 63 2.49 -9.06 -9.09
N ALA A 64 3.53 -8.76 -9.86
CA ALA A 64 3.43 -8.02 -11.11
C ALA A 64 3.76 -8.93 -12.28
N LYS A 65 3.06 -8.78 -13.40
CA LYS A 65 3.51 -9.39 -14.67
C LYS A 65 4.85 -8.76 -15.07
N ALA A 66 5.78 -9.57 -15.54
CA ALA A 66 7.08 -9.10 -16.00
C ALA A 66 6.89 -8.11 -17.15
N VAL A 67 7.57 -6.98 -17.02
CA VAL A 67 7.60 -5.87 -17.97
C VAL A 67 9.04 -5.39 -18.10
N PRO A 68 9.41 -4.65 -19.16
CA PRO A 68 10.72 -4.04 -19.25
C PRO A 68 11.02 -3.16 -18.03
N LEU A 69 12.22 -3.32 -17.46
CA LEU A 69 12.72 -2.47 -16.39
C LEU A 69 13.30 -1.16 -16.98
N PRO A 70 13.15 0.00 -16.30
CA PRO A 70 12.53 0.18 -14.99
C PRO A 70 11.01 0.09 -15.02
N MET A 71 10.43 -0.60 -14.03
CA MET A 71 8.98 -0.68 -13.88
C MET A 71 8.47 0.36 -12.89
N ALA A 72 7.28 0.91 -13.15
CA ALA A 72 6.61 1.83 -12.24
C ALA A 72 5.77 1.07 -11.22
N VAL A 73 5.96 1.39 -9.94
CA VAL A 73 5.12 0.91 -8.84
C VAL A 73 4.33 2.10 -8.33
N ARG A 74 2.99 2.02 -8.41
CA ARG A 74 2.06 3.12 -8.11
C ARG A 74 0.93 2.63 -7.22
N GLY A 75 0.61 3.38 -6.17
CA GLY A 75 -0.58 3.09 -5.38
C GLY A 75 -0.61 3.74 -4.01
N HIS A 76 -1.59 4.61 -3.80
CA HIS A 76 -1.89 5.19 -2.48
C HIS A 76 -2.33 4.17 -1.43
N TRP A 77 -2.62 2.93 -1.84
CA TRP A 77 -3.03 1.86 -0.93
C TRP A 77 -1.88 1.25 -0.14
N PHE A 78 -0.65 1.37 -0.63
CA PHE A 78 0.54 0.81 0.01
C PHE A 78 1.74 1.78 0.09
N LEU A 79 1.63 2.98 -0.50
CA LEU A 79 2.58 4.08 -0.31
C LEU A 79 1.91 5.26 0.40
N SER A 80 2.69 5.97 1.21
CA SER A 80 2.29 7.17 1.94
C SER A 80 3.36 8.23 1.76
N PRO A 81 3.01 9.53 1.70
CA PRO A 81 4.00 10.61 1.60
C PRO A 81 5.00 10.59 2.77
N SER A 82 6.22 11.07 2.53
CA SER A 82 7.26 11.27 3.56
C SER A 82 7.44 10.06 4.49
N THR A 83 7.50 8.86 3.91
CA THR A 83 7.55 7.59 4.64
C THR A 83 8.69 6.72 4.14
N ASP A 84 9.46 6.17 5.07
CA ASP A 84 10.54 5.24 4.78
C ASP A 84 10.01 3.82 4.50
N TYR A 85 10.51 3.22 3.43
CA TYR A 85 10.17 1.86 2.99
C TYR A 85 11.44 1.03 2.74
N CYS A 86 11.26 -0.27 2.89
CA CYS A 86 12.20 -1.31 2.48
C CYS A 86 11.58 -2.10 1.33
N VAL A 87 12.37 -2.42 0.31
CA VAL A 87 11.94 -3.26 -0.82
C VAL A 87 12.95 -4.36 -1.13
N ALA A 88 12.43 -5.54 -1.44
CA ALA A 88 13.19 -6.64 -2.03
C ALA A 88 12.39 -7.24 -3.21
N VAL A 89 13.08 -7.86 -4.17
CA VAL A 89 12.46 -8.40 -5.37
C VAL A 89 12.87 -9.85 -5.64
N GLN A 90 12.01 -10.57 -6.33
CA GLN A 90 12.23 -11.91 -6.87
C GLN A 90 11.77 -11.97 -8.32
N THR A 91 12.50 -12.73 -9.12
CA THR A 91 12.09 -13.09 -10.48
C THR A 91 11.32 -14.40 -10.44
N ALA A 92 10.22 -14.48 -11.21
CA ALA A 92 9.37 -15.65 -11.24
C ALA A 92 8.97 -16.05 -12.68
N VAL A 93 9.00 -17.37 -12.94
CA VAL A 93 8.55 -17.99 -14.18
C VAL A 93 7.35 -18.87 -13.86
N ARG A 94 6.19 -18.53 -14.43
CA ARG A 94 4.96 -19.30 -14.28
C ARG A 94 5.08 -20.57 -15.11
N GLN A 95 4.95 -21.71 -14.45
CA GLN A 95 5.01 -23.03 -15.05
C GLN A 95 3.64 -23.45 -15.62
N PRO A 96 3.58 -24.45 -16.52
CA PRO A 96 2.34 -24.89 -17.15
C PRO A 96 1.28 -25.44 -16.18
N ASP A 97 1.71 -25.96 -15.03
CA ASP A 97 0.86 -26.42 -13.92
C ASP A 97 0.24 -25.27 -13.11
N GLY A 98 0.71 -24.04 -13.33
CA GLY A 98 0.25 -22.84 -12.65
C GLY A 98 1.14 -22.39 -11.49
N ASP A 99 2.12 -23.19 -11.09
CA ASP A 99 3.08 -22.84 -10.05
C ASP A 99 4.17 -21.89 -10.58
N TYR A 100 5.01 -21.40 -9.67
CA TYR A 100 6.12 -20.51 -10.01
C TYR A 100 7.46 -21.14 -9.67
N LEU A 101 8.35 -21.17 -10.67
CA LEU A 101 9.79 -21.24 -10.40
C LEU A 101 10.23 -19.83 -10.00
N VAL A 102 10.80 -19.68 -8.80
CA VAL A 102 11.23 -18.39 -8.24
C VAL A 102 12.73 -18.36 -7.98
N SER A 103 13.34 -17.18 -8.11
CA SER A 103 14.69 -16.92 -7.64
C SER A 103 14.74 -16.74 -6.12
N GLU A 104 15.94 -16.70 -5.53
CA GLU A 104 16.13 -16.12 -4.20
C GLU A 104 15.76 -14.63 -4.18
N TRP A 105 15.46 -14.10 -2.98
CA TRP A 105 15.23 -12.67 -2.79
C TRP A 105 16.51 -11.86 -3.01
N SER A 106 16.36 -10.67 -3.60
CA SER A 106 17.44 -9.68 -3.68
C SER A 106 17.88 -9.16 -2.32
N GLN A 107 18.95 -8.35 -2.32
CA GLN A 107 19.21 -7.47 -1.19
C GLN A 107 18.01 -6.54 -0.92
N ILE A 108 17.83 -6.18 0.35
CA ILE A 108 16.86 -5.17 0.75
C ILE A 108 17.44 -3.80 0.43
N VAL A 109 16.67 -2.97 -0.27
CA VAL A 109 16.99 -1.56 -0.52
C VAL A 109 15.98 -0.68 0.19
N GLU A 110 16.48 0.37 0.84
CA GLU A 110 15.66 1.36 1.52
C GLU A 110 15.45 2.58 0.63
N PHE A 111 14.28 3.19 0.72
CA PHE A 111 13.98 4.48 0.10
C PHE A 111 12.94 5.24 0.91
N CYS A 112 12.85 6.55 0.68
CA CYS A 112 11.85 7.41 1.29
C CYS A 112 10.95 7.98 0.19
N THR A 113 9.64 7.91 0.38
CA THR A 113 8.70 8.61 -0.51
C THR A 113 8.80 10.12 -0.33
N GLY A 114 8.56 10.85 -1.42
CA GLY A 114 8.47 12.31 -1.37
C GLY A 114 7.20 12.79 -0.65
N ASP A 115 7.08 14.10 -0.48
CA ASP A 115 5.82 14.71 -0.08
C ASP A 115 4.97 15.06 -1.32
N TYR A 116 3.73 15.50 -1.11
CA TYR A 116 2.91 16.03 -2.17
C TYR A 116 3.52 17.29 -2.77
N ALA A 117 3.90 17.23 -4.04
CA ALA A 117 4.16 18.41 -4.84
C ALA A 117 2.88 19.26 -5.00
N MET A 118 3.05 20.57 -5.20
CA MET A 118 1.93 21.51 -5.32
C MET A 118 1.01 21.16 -6.49
N GLU A 119 1.55 20.64 -7.58
CA GLU A 119 0.78 20.16 -8.72
C GLU A 119 -0.13 19.00 -8.35
N HIS A 120 0.34 18.06 -7.50
CA HIS A 120 -0.48 16.95 -7.01
C HIS A 120 -1.61 17.46 -6.10
N LEU A 121 -1.31 18.41 -5.20
CA LEU A 121 -2.34 19.03 -4.36
C LEU A 121 -3.38 19.77 -5.20
N GLN A 122 -2.96 20.48 -6.23
CA GLN A 122 -3.85 21.18 -7.15
C GLN A 122 -4.75 20.21 -7.92
N GLN A 123 -4.20 19.09 -8.43
CA GLN A 123 -5.00 18.05 -9.09
C GLN A 123 -6.04 17.42 -8.15
N LEU A 124 -5.65 17.13 -6.90
CA LEU A 124 -6.58 16.63 -5.89
C LEU A 124 -7.69 17.65 -5.60
N LEU A 125 -7.32 18.93 -5.49
CA LEU A 125 -8.28 20.02 -5.30
C LEU A 125 -9.24 20.17 -6.48
N ASP A 126 -8.76 20.12 -7.71
CA ASP A 126 -9.60 20.26 -8.91
C ASP A 126 -10.54 19.08 -9.08
N LYS A 127 -10.08 17.85 -8.78
CA LYS A 127 -10.95 16.67 -8.71
C LYS A 127 -12.04 16.81 -7.64
N ALA A 128 -11.67 17.33 -6.46
CA ALA A 128 -12.62 17.57 -5.38
C ALA A 128 -13.64 18.64 -5.77
N LYS A 129 -13.21 19.75 -6.38
CA LYS A 129 -14.09 20.81 -6.91
C LYS A 129 -15.05 20.27 -7.96
N GLY A 130 -14.58 19.43 -8.89
CA GLY A 130 -15.44 18.81 -9.91
C GLY A 130 -16.52 17.88 -9.32
N SER A 131 -16.32 17.40 -8.10
CA SER A 131 -17.29 16.56 -7.38
C SER A 131 -18.07 17.35 -6.32
N ALA A 132 -17.74 18.62 -6.08
CA ALA A 132 -18.34 19.44 -5.05
C ALA A 132 -19.83 19.69 -5.35
N GLY A 133 -20.67 19.61 -4.32
CA GLY A 133 -22.13 19.77 -4.46
C GLY A 133 -22.87 18.54 -4.99
N ARG A 134 -22.16 17.50 -5.46
CA ARG A 134 -22.78 16.22 -5.78
C ARG A 134 -23.29 15.57 -4.48
N LEU A 135 -24.61 15.49 -4.34
CA LEU A 135 -25.24 14.75 -3.24
C LEU A 135 -25.35 13.27 -3.64
N LEU A 136 -24.76 12.40 -2.81
CA LEU A 136 -24.86 10.95 -2.97
C LEU A 136 -25.85 10.43 -1.94
N LYS A 137 -26.79 9.58 -2.36
CA LYS A 137 -27.70 8.92 -1.44
C LYS A 137 -26.91 7.90 -0.64
N PHE A 138 -26.84 8.09 0.67
CA PHE A 138 -26.29 7.07 1.55
C PHE A 138 -27.36 6.00 1.80
N SER A 139 -27.12 4.79 1.29
CA SER A 139 -28.00 3.63 1.46
C SER A 139 -27.47 2.64 2.50
N VAL A 140 -26.15 2.54 2.60
CA VAL A 140 -25.47 1.62 3.52
C VAL A 140 -24.39 2.37 4.28
N PHE A 141 -24.51 2.36 5.61
CA PHE A 141 -23.47 2.85 6.51
C PHE A 141 -22.82 1.66 7.19
N TYR A 142 -21.50 1.57 7.08
CA TYR A 142 -20.72 0.61 7.86
C TYR A 142 -19.65 1.36 8.64
N ARG A 143 -19.44 0.95 9.89
CA ARG A 143 -18.36 1.47 10.72
C ARG A 143 -17.33 0.37 10.92
N ASN A 144 -16.11 0.62 10.46
CA ASN A 144 -15.03 -0.33 10.63
C ASN A 144 -14.49 -0.28 12.07
N GLN A 145 -15.02 -1.12 12.95
CA GLN A 145 -14.63 -1.21 14.36
C GLN A 145 -14.65 -2.67 14.82
N HIS A 146 -13.89 -2.97 15.88
CA HIS A 146 -13.87 -4.31 16.46
C HIS A 146 -15.24 -4.64 17.12
N PRO A 147 -15.69 -5.89 17.13
CA PRO A 147 -16.91 -6.31 17.84
C PRO A 147 -17.00 -5.76 19.29
N ASP A 148 -15.89 -5.79 20.03
CA ASP A 148 -15.83 -5.28 21.41
C ASP A 148 -16.22 -3.81 21.54
N TYR A 149 -15.91 -2.98 20.55
CA TYR A 149 -16.34 -1.58 20.54
C TYR A 149 -17.87 -1.48 20.51
N PHE A 150 -18.52 -2.28 19.65
CA PHE A 150 -19.97 -2.26 19.55
C PHE A 150 -20.64 -2.84 20.80
N ASP A 151 -20.04 -3.85 21.41
CA ASP A 151 -20.53 -4.41 22.67
C ASP A 151 -20.42 -3.42 23.82
N TYR A 152 -19.29 -2.71 23.92
CA TYR A 152 -19.11 -1.61 24.87
C TYR A 152 -20.13 -0.49 24.64
N VAL A 153 -20.35 -0.06 23.40
CA VAL A 153 -21.35 0.98 23.09
C VAL A 153 -22.75 0.57 23.52
N ARG A 154 -23.15 -0.68 23.25
CA ARG A 154 -24.46 -1.20 23.65
C ARG A 154 -24.61 -1.29 25.17
N ARG A 155 -23.59 -1.82 25.86
CA ARG A 155 -23.66 -2.08 27.30
C ARG A 155 -23.46 -0.84 28.16
N GLU A 156 -22.42 -0.07 27.85
CA GLU A 156 -21.92 1.00 28.73
C GLU A 156 -22.34 2.40 28.26
N CYS A 157 -22.69 2.56 26.98
CA CYS A 157 -23.09 3.85 26.40
C CYS A 157 -24.58 3.93 26.04
N GLY A 158 -25.40 2.93 26.40
CA GLY A 158 -26.83 2.92 26.07
C GLY A 158 -27.11 2.95 24.55
N GLY A 159 -26.22 2.40 23.75
CA GLY A 159 -26.30 2.43 22.28
C GLY A 159 -25.83 3.75 21.63
N LEU A 160 -25.43 4.76 22.42
CA LEU A 160 -24.97 6.04 21.90
C LEU A 160 -23.50 5.97 21.46
N MET A 161 -23.27 6.01 20.15
CA MET A 161 -21.92 6.18 19.60
C MET A 161 -21.45 7.64 19.76
N ARG A 162 -20.54 7.88 20.70
CA ARG A 162 -19.94 9.20 20.90
C ARG A 162 -18.89 9.50 19.81
N PRO A 163 -18.69 10.78 19.47
CA PRO A 163 -17.54 11.20 18.69
C PRO A 163 -16.24 10.70 19.34
N ALA A 164 -15.30 10.28 18.51
CA ALA A 164 -13.97 9.86 18.94
C ALA A 164 -12.93 10.48 17.99
N LEU A 165 -11.67 10.52 18.41
CA LEU A 165 -10.58 10.82 17.49
C LEU A 165 -10.53 9.74 16.42
N LYS A 166 -10.33 10.12 15.15
CA LYS A 166 -10.22 9.17 14.04
C LYS A 166 -9.07 8.23 14.34
N ASP A 167 -9.41 6.99 14.63
CA ASP A 167 -8.46 5.91 14.82
C ASP A 167 -7.84 5.46 13.49
N THR A 168 -6.98 4.45 13.52
CA THR A 168 -6.40 3.86 12.31
C THR A 168 -7.29 2.82 11.65
N SER A 169 -8.57 2.74 12.00
CA SER A 169 -9.48 1.80 11.34
C SER A 169 -9.80 2.28 9.91
N GLY A 170 -9.59 1.43 8.90
CA GLY A 170 -9.72 1.82 7.49
C GLY A 170 -8.36 2.05 6.80
N SER A 171 -8.19 3.16 6.07
CA SER A 171 -6.94 3.45 5.36
C SER A 171 -5.84 3.94 6.31
N HIS A 172 -4.74 3.18 6.41
CA HIS A 172 -3.62 3.46 7.32
C HIS A 172 -2.91 4.79 7.01
N GLY A 173 -2.77 5.12 5.72
CA GLY A 173 -2.16 6.37 5.24
C GLY A 173 -3.11 7.57 5.22
N SER A 174 -4.32 7.43 5.78
CA SER A 174 -5.29 8.53 5.75
C SER A 174 -4.75 9.72 6.58
N PRO A 175 -4.59 10.90 5.98
CA PRO A 175 -4.01 12.07 6.66
C PRO A 175 -4.90 12.60 7.80
N ILE A 176 -6.14 12.12 7.89
CA ILE A 176 -7.10 12.50 8.94
C ILE A 176 -6.99 11.64 10.20
N ASN A 177 -6.26 10.52 10.17
CA ASN A 177 -6.06 9.65 11.33
C ASN A 177 -5.35 10.44 12.44
N GLY A 178 -5.91 10.43 13.65
CA GLY A 178 -5.40 11.19 14.80
C GLY A 178 -5.59 12.71 14.70
N LYS A 179 -6.27 13.22 13.66
CA LYS A 179 -6.48 14.66 13.42
C LYS A 179 -7.93 15.10 13.52
N LEU A 180 -8.87 14.26 13.07
CA LEU A 180 -10.29 14.59 13.11
C LEU A 180 -10.99 13.95 14.31
N HIS A 181 -11.88 14.70 14.96
CA HIS A 181 -12.73 14.21 16.03
C HIS A 181 -14.19 14.17 15.55
N GLY A 182 -14.82 13.00 15.58
CA GLY A 182 -16.15 12.81 15.00
C GLY A 182 -16.68 11.40 15.08
N VAL A 183 -17.84 11.18 14.47
CA VAL A 183 -18.41 9.85 14.25
C VAL A 183 -18.14 9.50 12.78
N PHE A 184 -17.39 8.42 12.55
CA PHE A 184 -16.94 8.05 11.21
C PHE A 184 -17.69 6.83 10.70
N PHE A 185 -18.23 6.95 9.50
CA PHE A 185 -18.84 5.86 8.75
C PHE A 185 -18.16 5.75 7.39
N SER A 186 -17.93 4.52 6.94
CA SER A 186 -17.73 4.23 5.54
C SER A 186 -19.10 4.08 4.89
N CYS A 187 -19.27 4.66 3.71
CA CYS A 187 -20.46 4.49 2.91
C CYS A 187 -20.04 3.99 1.53
N ASN A 188 -20.85 3.11 0.95
CA ASN A 188 -20.79 2.90 -0.49
C ASN A 188 -21.53 4.05 -1.16
N THR A 189 -20.90 4.66 -2.16
CA THR A 189 -21.47 5.75 -2.95
C THR A 189 -21.76 5.35 -4.40
N GLU A 190 -21.56 4.07 -4.72
CA GLU A 190 -21.89 3.41 -5.99
C GLU A 190 -23.31 2.80 -5.96
#